data_AF-A0AA49JEL4-F1
#
_entry.id   AF-A0AA49JEL4-F1
#
_cell.length_a   1.000
_cell.length_b   1.000
_cell.length_c   1.000
_cell.angle_alpha   90.00
_cell.angle_beta   90.00
_cell.angle_gamma   90.00
#
_symmetry.space_group_name_H-M   'P 1'
#
loop_
_entity.id
_entity.type
_entity.pdbx_description
1 polymer ?
#
loop_
_entity_poly.entity_id
_entity_poly.type
_entity_poly.pdbx_seq_one_letter_code
_entity_poly.pdbx_strand_id
1 'polypeptide(L)'
;MKRKEWSAAITRAATAAEIAANFAVRHELQKQRQLEPQFVDHLLKWANGLYGKLDKLLCPLHTNQERRKIFNSLKKKAAKINTHRNLIVHSGNFMNQQEAEEITKLAEEFIEALVGDYHNGFKLTKK
;
A
#
# COMPACT_ATOMS: atom_id res chain seq x y z
N MET A 1 4.27 -10.01 -18.11
CA MET A 1 3.04 -10.75 -17.75
C MET A 1 2.76 -11.96 -18.68
N LYS A 2 3.78 -12.79 -18.99
CA LYS A 2 3.66 -13.83 -20.05
C LYS A 2 2.98 -15.14 -19.61
N ARG A 3 2.87 -15.41 -18.31
CA ARG A 3 2.36 -16.69 -17.75
C ARG A 3 0.85 -16.74 -17.50
N LYS A 4 0.10 -15.68 -17.84
CA LYS A 4 -1.36 -15.58 -17.62
C LYS A 4 -1.84 -15.76 -16.17
N GLU A 5 -0.95 -15.57 -15.19
CA GLU A 5 -1.26 -15.67 -13.75
C GLU A 5 -1.85 -14.36 -13.20
N TRP A 6 -3.01 -13.93 -13.72
CA TRP A 6 -3.59 -12.60 -13.47
C TRP A 6 -3.95 -12.36 -12.00
N SER A 7 -4.72 -13.27 -11.40
CA SER A 7 -5.07 -13.17 -9.98
C SER A 7 -3.83 -13.17 -9.08
N ALA A 8 -2.85 -14.03 -9.37
CA ALA A 8 -1.61 -14.08 -8.60
C ALA A 8 -0.79 -12.79 -8.73
N ALA A 9 -0.77 -12.17 -9.92
CA ALA A 9 -0.12 -10.87 -10.13
C ALA A 9 -0.73 -9.79 -9.24
N ILE A 10 -2.06 -9.72 -9.18
CA ILE A 10 -2.79 -8.78 -8.31
C ILE A 10 -2.49 -9.03 -6.83
N THR A 11 -2.50 -10.29 -6.39
CA THR A 11 -2.19 -10.61 -4.98
C THR A 11 -0.75 -10.18 -4.63
N ARG A 12 0.23 -10.45 -5.50
CA ARG A 12 1.63 -10.03 -5.29
C ARG A 12 1.76 -8.50 -5.29
N ALA A 13 1.07 -7.81 -6.19
CA ALA A 13 1.06 -6.35 -6.25
C ALA A 13 0.47 -5.74 -4.97
N ALA A 14 -0.63 -6.30 -4.46
CA ALA A 14 -1.24 -5.88 -3.21
C ALA A 14 -0.31 -6.11 -2.00
N THR A 15 0.37 -7.26 -1.95
CA THR A 15 1.37 -7.53 -0.91
C THR A 15 2.55 -6.55 -0.98
N ALA A 16 3.05 -6.22 -2.17
CA ALA A 16 4.11 -5.23 -2.33
C ALA A 16 3.68 -3.84 -1.84
N ALA A 17 2.46 -3.41 -2.18
CA ALA A 17 1.89 -2.16 -1.68
C ALA A 17 1.75 -2.17 -0.15
N GLU A 18 1.34 -3.31 0.43
CA GLU A 18 1.25 -3.46 1.88
C GLU A 18 2.61 -3.39 2.60
N ILE A 19 3.66 -3.94 2.00
CA ILE A 19 5.04 -3.81 2.49
C ILE A 19 5.50 -2.34 2.44
N ALA A 20 5.20 -1.62 1.35
CA ALA A 20 5.49 -0.19 1.27
C ALA A 20 4.76 0.62 2.36
N ALA A 21 3.51 0.27 2.68
CA ALA A 21 2.78 0.87 3.79
C ALA A 21 3.42 0.56 5.16
N ASN A 22 3.91 -0.67 5.38
CA ASN A 22 4.68 -1.00 6.57
C ASN A 22 5.95 -0.13 6.69
N PHE A 23 6.67 0.04 5.59
CA PHE A 23 7.86 0.88 5.54
C PHE A 23 7.54 2.33 5.94
N ALA A 24 6.52 2.94 5.33
CA ALA A 24 6.09 4.30 5.64
C ALA A 24 5.68 4.47 7.11
N VAL A 25 4.88 3.54 7.65
CA VAL A 25 4.46 3.57 9.06
C VAL A 25 5.67 3.49 9.99
N ARG A 26 6.61 2.58 9.72
CA ARG A 26 7.84 2.47 10.53
C ARG A 26 8.68 3.74 10.43
N HIS A 27 8.78 4.35 9.25
CA HIS A 27 9.51 5.59 9.08
C HIS A 27 8.88 6.73 9.91
N GLU A 28 7.57 6.95 9.81
CA GLU A 28 6.86 7.97 10.58
C GLU A 28 6.91 7.72 12.09
N LEU A 29 6.57 6.51 12.52
CA LEU A 29 6.38 6.21 13.94
C LEU A 29 7.69 5.91 14.67
N GLN A 30 8.60 5.14 14.05
CA GLN A 30 9.87 4.76 14.69
C GLN A 30 10.98 5.75 14.40
N LYS A 31 11.18 6.17 13.15
CA LYS A 31 12.32 7.04 12.80
C LYS A 31 12.06 8.50 13.14
N GLN A 32 10.89 9.04 12.79
CA GLN A 32 10.59 10.46 13.02
C GLN A 32 10.07 10.72 14.44
N ARG A 33 9.22 9.84 14.97
CA ARG A 33 8.57 10.01 16.28
C ARG A 33 9.17 9.20 17.41
N GLN A 34 10.18 8.37 17.13
CA GLN A 34 10.94 7.60 18.12
C GLN A 34 10.06 6.70 19.01
N LEU A 35 8.93 6.21 18.49
CA LEU A 35 8.10 5.26 19.20
C LEU A 35 8.78 3.90 19.29
N GLU A 36 8.54 3.21 20.40
CA GLU A 36 9.15 1.91 20.70
C GLU A 36 8.77 0.85 19.63
N PRO A 37 9.73 0.02 19.17
CA PRO A 37 9.48 -0.92 18.09
C PRO A 37 8.32 -1.90 18.30
N GLN A 38 8.18 -2.51 19.48
CA GLN A 38 7.11 -3.46 19.80
C GLN A 38 5.74 -2.78 19.80
N PHE A 39 5.66 -1.52 20.25
CA PHE A 39 4.43 -0.72 20.15
C PHE A 39 4.03 -0.48 18.69
N VAL A 40 4.98 -0.11 17.82
CA VAL A 40 4.70 0.06 16.39
C VAL A 40 4.31 -1.26 15.73
N ASP A 41 4.90 -2.38 16.13
CA ASP A 41 4.51 -3.71 15.67
C ASP A 41 3.07 -4.05 16.07
N HIS A 42 2.67 -3.68 17.31
CA HIS A 42 1.29 -3.82 17.76
C HIS A 42 0.33 -2.98 16.91
N LEU A 43 0.67 -1.72 16.62
CA LEU A 43 -0.14 -0.84 15.77
C LEU A 43 -0.28 -1.39 14.35
N LEU A 44 0.80 -1.91 13.75
CA LEU A 44 0.76 -2.52 12.42
C LEU A 44 -0.17 -3.74 12.36
N LYS A 45 -0.14 -4.59 13.39
CA LYS A 45 -1.06 -5.73 13.52
C LYS A 45 -2.50 -5.29 13.71
N TRP A 46 -2.74 -4.30 14.57
CA TRP A 46 -4.08 -3.74 14.82
C TRP A 46 -4.68 -3.06 13.58
N ALA A 47 -3.86 -2.35 12.81
CA ALA A 47 -4.32 -1.65 11.61
C ALA A 47 -4.89 -2.64 10.58
N ASN A 48 -4.19 -3.77 10.40
CA ASN A 48 -4.50 -4.92 9.55
C ASN A 48 -4.71 -4.59 8.05
N GLY A 49 -3.89 -5.19 7.20
CA GLY A 49 -3.95 -5.02 5.74
C GLY A 49 -3.53 -3.63 5.24
N LEU A 50 -3.49 -3.48 3.91
CA LEU A 50 -3.05 -2.26 3.24
C LEU A 50 -3.93 -1.04 3.58
N TYR A 51 -5.25 -1.17 3.41
CA TYR A 51 -6.17 -0.05 3.65
C TYR A 51 -6.13 0.43 5.10
N GLY A 52 -6.12 -0.51 6.06
CA GLY A 52 -6.11 -0.20 7.49
C GLY A 52 -4.88 0.61 7.92
N LYS A 53 -3.71 0.33 7.34
CA LYS A 53 -2.47 1.09 7.62
C LYS A 53 -2.57 2.54 7.15
N LEU A 54 -3.23 2.80 6.03
CA LEU A 54 -3.45 4.15 5.54
C LEU A 54 -4.49 4.85 6.39
N ASP A 55 -5.65 4.23 6.57
CA ASP A 55 -6.81 4.81 7.23
C ASP A 55 -6.57 5.10 8.72
N LYS A 56 -5.99 4.14 9.45
CA LYS A 56 -5.85 4.20 10.90
C LYS A 56 -4.52 4.76 11.39
N LEU A 57 -3.46 4.65 10.59
CA LEU A 57 -2.11 5.06 11.01
C LEU A 57 -1.60 6.25 10.22
N LEU A 58 -1.47 6.17 8.89
CA LEU A 58 -0.79 7.23 8.12
C LEU A 58 -1.66 8.49 7.95
N CYS A 59 -2.91 8.36 7.49
CA CYS A 59 -3.79 9.51 7.28
C CYS A 59 -3.98 10.38 8.54
N PRO A 60 -4.22 9.81 9.74
CA PRO A 60 -4.37 10.60 10.96
C PRO A 60 -3.11 11.38 11.40
N LEU A 61 -1.92 10.97 10.97
CA LEU A 61 -0.67 11.66 11.32
C LEU A 61 -0.47 12.98 10.58
N HIS A 62 -1.21 13.22 9.49
CA HIS A 62 -1.03 14.36 8.61
C HIS A 62 -2.17 15.37 8.77
N THR A 63 -1.96 16.35 9.66
CA THR A 63 -2.92 17.42 9.94
C THR A 63 -2.83 18.57 8.93
N ASN A 64 -1.70 18.74 8.24
CA ASN A 64 -1.54 19.77 7.23
C ASN A 64 -2.37 19.46 5.97
N GLN A 65 -2.91 20.50 5.33
CA GLN A 65 -3.88 20.34 4.24
C GLN A 65 -3.29 19.62 3.01
N GLU A 66 -2.04 19.93 2.65
CA GLU A 66 -1.37 19.37 1.47
C GLU A 66 -1.05 17.89 1.62
N ARG A 67 -0.41 17.47 2.72
CA ARG A 67 -0.16 16.04 3.02
C ARG A 67 -1.47 15.29 3.20
N ARG A 68 -2.48 15.89 3.84
CA ARG A 68 -3.80 15.25 3.95
C ARG A 68 -4.41 14.95 2.58
N LYS A 69 -4.29 15.84 1.60
CA LYS A 69 -4.74 15.57 0.21
C LYS A 69 -3.96 14.39 -0.40
N ILE A 70 -2.63 14.39 -0.27
CA ILE A 70 -1.77 13.31 -0.79
C ILE A 70 -2.17 11.96 -0.18
N PHE A 71 -2.22 11.87 1.14
CA PHE A 71 -2.52 10.61 1.82
C PHE A 71 -3.97 10.15 1.62
N ASN A 72 -4.93 11.07 1.46
CA ASN A 72 -6.29 10.70 1.05
C ASN A 72 -6.33 10.13 -0.37
N SER A 73 -5.53 10.65 -1.29
CA SER A 73 -5.38 10.07 -2.64
C SER A 73 -4.78 8.66 -2.56
N LEU A 74 -3.70 8.48 -1.79
CA LEU A 74 -3.09 7.17 -1.55
C LEU A 74 -4.07 6.18 -0.89
N LYS A 75 -4.87 6.62 0.07
CA LYS A 75 -5.91 5.82 0.71
C LYS A 75 -6.96 5.31 -0.29
N LYS A 76 -7.38 6.15 -1.26
CA LYS A 76 -8.29 5.72 -2.33
C LYS A 76 -7.66 4.65 -3.23
N LYS A 77 -6.37 4.81 -3.60
CA LYS A 77 -5.64 3.79 -4.37
C LYS A 77 -5.53 2.47 -3.57
N ALA A 78 -5.15 2.57 -2.30
CA ALA A 78 -5.07 1.44 -1.37
C ALA A 78 -6.40 0.70 -1.23
N ALA A 79 -7.52 1.41 -1.14
CA ALA A 79 -8.86 0.81 -1.09
C ALA A 79 -9.13 -0.04 -2.34
N LYS A 80 -8.86 0.50 -3.54
CA LYS A 80 -9.09 -0.23 -4.80
C LYS A 80 -8.22 -1.49 -4.91
N ILE A 81 -6.93 -1.39 -4.56
CA ILE A 81 -6.01 -2.54 -4.54
C ILE A 81 -6.53 -3.62 -3.56
N ASN A 82 -6.90 -3.20 -2.35
CA ASN A 82 -7.38 -4.09 -1.30
C ASN A 82 -8.68 -4.80 -1.69
N THR A 83 -9.62 -4.10 -2.33
CA THR A 83 -10.86 -4.68 -2.83
C THR A 83 -10.59 -5.81 -3.83
N HIS A 84 -9.71 -5.61 -4.82
CA HIS A 84 -9.41 -6.65 -5.82
C HIS A 84 -8.69 -7.84 -5.20
N ARG A 85 -7.73 -7.61 -4.30
CA ARG A 85 -7.08 -8.69 -3.55
C ARG A 85 -8.12 -9.50 -2.76
N ASN A 86 -9.09 -8.85 -2.14
CA ASN A 86 -10.12 -9.53 -1.36
C ASN A 86 -11.07 -10.35 -2.23
N LEU A 87 -11.46 -9.86 -3.41
CA LEU A 87 -12.25 -10.65 -4.37
C LEU A 87 -11.51 -11.95 -4.76
N ILE A 88 -10.20 -11.91 -4.92
CA ILE A 88 -9.41 -13.11 -5.23
C ILE A 88 -9.32 -14.03 -4.02
N VAL A 89 -8.85 -13.51 -2.88
CA VAL A 89 -8.45 -14.34 -1.72
C VAL A 89 -9.65 -14.84 -0.91
N HIS A 90 -10.73 -14.04 -0.82
CA HIS A 90 -11.89 -14.39 0.00
C HIS A 90 -13.08 -14.86 -0.83
N SER A 91 -13.22 -14.38 -2.07
CA SER A 91 -14.35 -14.76 -2.95
C SER A 91 -13.98 -15.76 -4.04
N GLY A 92 -12.69 -16.07 -4.23
CA GLY A 92 -12.22 -17.02 -5.23
C GLY A 92 -12.33 -16.51 -6.67
N ASN A 93 -12.47 -15.19 -6.88
CA ASN A 93 -12.63 -14.63 -8.21
C ASN A 93 -11.36 -14.75 -9.05
N PHE A 94 -11.53 -15.19 -10.30
CA PHE A 94 -10.49 -15.13 -11.32
C PHE A 94 -10.52 -13.77 -11.99
N MET A 95 -9.35 -13.14 -12.07
CA MET A 95 -9.18 -11.84 -12.71
C MET A 95 -8.66 -12.01 -14.14
N ASN A 96 -8.95 -11.03 -14.99
CA ASN A 96 -8.48 -10.99 -16.36
C ASN A 96 -7.19 -10.17 -16.50
N GLN A 97 -6.62 -10.16 -17.71
CA GLN A 97 -5.37 -9.46 -18.01
C GLN A 97 -5.49 -7.94 -17.78
N GLN A 98 -6.59 -7.33 -18.22
CA GLN A 98 -6.81 -5.88 -18.10
C GLN A 98 -6.87 -5.47 -16.62
N GLU A 99 -7.61 -6.21 -15.80
CA GLU A 99 -7.67 -5.98 -14.36
C GLU A 99 -6.29 -6.14 -13.70
N ALA A 100 -5.53 -7.16 -14.10
CA ALA A 100 -4.19 -7.37 -13.56
C ALA A 100 -3.23 -6.24 -13.93
N GLU A 101 -3.25 -5.78 -15.17
CA GLU A 101 -2.45 -4.64 -15.63
C GLU A 101 -2.82 -3.36 -14.91
N GLU A 102 -4.12 -3.08 -14.78
CA GLU A 102 -4.61 -1.89 -14.10
C GLU A 102 -4.21 -1.88 -12.62
N ILE A 103 -4.46 -2.97 -11.89
CA ILE A 103 -4.17 -3.02 -10.45
C ILE A 103 -2.66 -3.09 -10.18
N THR A 104 -1.89 -3.77 -11.03
CA THR A 104 -0.41 -3.78 -10.91
C THR A 104 0.16 -2.38 -11.11
N LYS A 105 -0.29 -1.66 -12.14
CA LYS A 105 0.11 -0.27 -12.38
C LYS A 105 -0.32 0.64 -11.23
N LEU A 106 -1.53 0.47 -10.72
CA LEU A 106 -2.02 1.24 -9.58
C LEU A 106 -1.17 1.01 -8.33
N ALA A 107 -0.74 -0.23 -8.09
CA ALA A 107 0.16 -0.58 -6.99
C ALA A 107 1.56 0.02 -7.20
N GLU A 108 2.12 -0.01 -8.41
CA GLU A 108 3.38 0.65 -8.75
C GLU A 108 3.32 2.14 -8.42
N GLU A 109 2.32 2.86 -8.94
CA GLU A 109 2.13 4.29 -8.68
C GLU A 109 1.93 4.59 -7.19
N PHE A 110 1.20 3.72 -6.48
CA PHE A 110 1.00 3.86 -5.04
C PHE A 110 2.33 3.70 -4.27
N ILE A 111 3.11 2.68 -4.59
CA ILE A 111 4.40 2.40 -3.94
C ILE A 111 5.37 3.55 -4.18
N GLU A 112 5.51 3.99 -5.44
CA GLU A 112 6.42 5.08 -5.77
C GLU A 112 6.02 6.40 -5.10
N ALA A 113 4.73 6.73 -5.08
CA ALA A 113 4.26 7.94 -4.43
C ALA A 113 4.42 7.89 -2.90
N LEU A 114 4.12 6.74 -2.28
CA LEU A 114 4.24 6.59 -0.83
C LEU A 114 5.69 6.56 -0.37
N VAL A 115 6.53 5.73 -1.00
CA VAL A 115 7.95 5.60 -0.62
C VAL A 115 8.74 6.84 -1.03
N GLY A 116 8.38 7.47 -2.15
CA GLY A 116 8.99 8.72 -2.63
C GLY A 116 8.87 9.89 -1.64
N ASP A 117 7.82 9.91 -0.81
CA ASP A 117 7.64 10.91 0.27
C ASP A 117 8.71 10.79 1.38
N TYR A 118 9.34 9.61 1.51
CA TYR A 118 10.37 9.32 2.51
C TYR A 118 11.76 9.16 1.92
N HIS A 119 11.85 8.72 0.67
CA HIS A 119 13.10 8.53 -0.05
C HIS A 119 13.01 9.23 -1.40
N ASN A 120 13.55 10.44 -1.46
CA ASN A 120 13.49 11.27 -2.67
C ASN A 120 14.05 10.51 -3.89
N GLY A 121 13.36 10.62 -5.02
CA GLY A 121 13.72 9.94 -6.26
C GLY A 121 13.49 8.43 -6.29
N PHE A 122 12.80 7.84 -5.30
CA PHE A 122 12.51 6.41 -5.32
C PHE A 122 11.69 6.01 -6.55
N LYS A 123 12.15 4.99 -7.26
CA LYS A 123 11.51 4.39 -8.43
C LYS A 123 11.64 2.89 -8.40
N LEU A 124 10.57 2.19 -8.79
CA LEU A 124 10.61 0.74 -8.93
C LEU A 124 11.43 0.38 -10.17
N THR A 125 12.33 -0.58 -10.03
CA THR A 125 13.14 -1.05 -11.16
C THR A 125 12.25 -1.81 -12.15
N LYS A 126 12.18 -1.33 -13.38
CA LYS A 126 11.48 -2.05 -14.47
C LYS A 126 12.34 -3.23 -14.91
N LYS A 127 11.78 -4.44 -14.86
CA LYS A 127 12.39 -5.67 -15.39
C LYS A 127 11.85 -5.97 -16.78
#